data_AF-A0A353NBT9-F1
#
_entry.id   AF-A0A353NBT9-F1
#
_cell.length_a   1.000
_cell.length_b   1.000
_cell.length_c   1.000
_cell.angle_alpha   90.00
_cell.angle_beta   90.00
_cell.angle_gamma   90.00
#
_symmetry.space_group_name_H-M   'P 1'
#
loop_
_entity.id
_entity.type
_entity.pdbx_description
1 polymer ?
#
loop_
_entity_poly.entity_id
_entity_poly.type
_entity_poly.pdbx_seq_one_letter_code
_entity_poly.pdbx_strand_id
1 'polypeptide(L)'
;MKRFNRLLIIAIIFAVFYYFWHDDRIVQQGTRQETPPPTQVQPPPTGAPTPAKPAPAETVTDRMLPPWPPAAAGDAAVVLDDMLTRKNFVLVLDGSGSMARQGCSGNRSKHEVAREAVIDWATQVPENAGLGLVVFDRNGFSTRLPLGIANRDQFKQEVEKVVPDNKTPLTMALDTAYKMLTEQAKRQLGYGDYTVVIVTDGAADDINSLAQSVNMVLTQSPVMIHTIGFCIEADHSLNSAGRTTYVAANNPAELRKGLQEVLAEAENFDIDGFK
;
A
#
# COMPACT_ATOMS: atom_id res chain seq x y z
N MET A 1 1.40 51.15 22.10
CA MET A 1 1.65 49.69 22.20
C MET A 1 2.35 49.15 20.95
N LYS A 2 3.64 49.44 20.74
CA LYS A 2 4.40 48.94 19.55
C LYS A 2 5.88 48.59 19.82
N ARG A 3 6.35 48.66 21.08
CA ARG A 3 7.74 48.35 21.47
C ARG A 3 7.93 46.99 22.15
N PHE A 4 6.84 46.31 22.55
CA PHE A 4 6.91 45.00 23.21
C PHE A 4 7.08 43.82 22.23
N ASN A 5 6.73 43.99 20.94
CA ASN A 5 6.74 42.91 19.95
C ASN A 5 8.09 42.69 19.24
N ARG A 6 9.10 43.53 19.48
CA ARG A 6 10.44 43.37 18.86
C ARG A 6 11.43 42.60 19.73
N LEU A 7 11.26 42.60 21.06
CA LEU A 7 12.12 41.87 21.99
C LEU A 7 11.82 40.36 22.01
N LEU A 8 10.56 39.96 21.79
CA LEU A 8 10.17 38.55 21.77
C LEU A 8 10.70 37.80 20.52
N ILE A 9 10.79 38.48 19.38
CA ILE A 9 11.26 37.88 18.11
C ILE A 9 12.80 37.69 18.13
N ILE A 10 13.54 38.60 18.77
CA ILE A 10 15.00 38.49 18.89
C ILE A 10 15.41 37.35 19.83
N ALA A 11 14.64 37.08 20.89
CA ALA A 11 14.90 35.97 21.82
C ALA A 11 14.71 34.58 21.17
N ILE A 12 13.73 34.43 20.28
CA ILE A 12 13.43 33.16 19.61
C ILE A 12 14.51 32.84 18.55
N ILE A 13 15.02 33.84 17.83
CA ILE A 13 16.09 33.64 16.84
C ILE A 13 17.41 33.26 17.52
N PHE A 14 17.72 33.83 18.70
CA PHE A 14 18.91 33.46 19.47
C PHE A 14 18.84 32.04 20.04
N ALA A 15 17.65 31.57 20.45
CA ALA A 15 17.47 30.21 20.96
C ALA A 15 17.61 29.14 19.87
N VAL A 16 17.12 29.40 18.65
CA VAL A 16 17.26 28.50 17.50
C VAL A 16 18.72 28.46 17.00
N PHE A 17 19.44 29.59 17.04
CA PHE A 17 20.85 29.64 16.65
C PHE A 17 21.78 28.98 17.69
N TYR A 18 21.45 29.06 18.98
CA TYR A 18 22.24 28.40 20.04
C TYR A 18 22.09 26.87 20.01
N TYR A 19 20.90 26.36 19.68
CA TYR A 19 20.66 24.91 19.58
C TYR A 19 21.31 24.29 18.34
N PHE A 20 21.46 25.05 17.25
CA PHE A 20 22.04 24.55 15.99
C PHE A 20 23.58 24.67 15.93
N TRP A 21 24.23 25.29 16.91
CA TRP A 21 25.69 25.53 16.93
C TRP A 21 26.47 24.73 17.98
N HIS A 22 25.83 23.78 18.68
CA HIS A 22 26.45 23.07 19.82
C HIS A 22 26.58 21.54 19.68
N ASP A 23 26.40 20.95 18.49
CA ASP A 23 26.46 19.50 18.33
C ASP A 23 27.43 18.99 17.27
N ASP A 24 28.55 19.69 17.09
CA ASP A 24 29.69 19.16 16.32
C ASP A 24 30.98 19.25 17.15
N ARG A 25 31.63 18.07 17.29
CA ARG A 25 32.84 17.74 18.06
C ARG A 25 32.50 17.30 19.51
N ILE A 26 32.67 16.05 19.96
CA ILE A 26 33.91 15.26 20.00
C ILE A 26 33.57 13.78 20.30
N VAL A 27 33.81 12.88 19.35
CA VAL A 27 34.24 11.49 19.61
C VAL A 27 35.53 11.29 18.81
N GLN A 28 36.66 11.67 19.41
CA GLN A 28 38.02 11.42 18.89
C GLN A 28 38.97 11.22 20.08
N GLN A 29 39.10 9.97 20.52
CA GLN A 29 40.32 9.38 21.08
C GLN A 29 40.24 7.89 20.67
N GLY A 30 41.14 7.25 19.94
CA GLY A 30 42.45 7.61 19.45
C GLY A 30 43.24 6.30 19.36
N THR A 31 43.70 5.91 18.17
CA THR A 31 44.86 5.01 18.03
C THR A 31 45.60 5.28 16.72
N ARG A 32 46.79 5.84 16.92
CA ARG A 32 47.97 6.10 16.08
C ARG A 32 48.02 5.42 14.70
N GLN A 33 48.30 6.24 13.69
CA GLN A 33 49.00 5.82 12.47
C GLN A 33 50.45 6.34 12.56
N GLU A 34 51.40 5.44 12.84
CA GLU A 34 52.83 5.69 12.65
C GLU A 34 53.16 5.54 11.16
N THR A 35 53.75 6.58 10.56
CA THR A 35 54.34 6.52 9.22
C THR A 35 55.67 5.75 9.25
N PRO A 36 55.86 4.70 8.43
CA PRO A 36 57.15 4.06 8.30
C PRO A 36 58.09 4.81 7.33
N PRO A 37 59.42 4.68 7.51
CA PRO A 37 60.46 5.37 6.72
C PRO A 37 60.62 4.77 5.30
N PRO A 38 61.26 5.49 4.36
CA PRO A 38 61.40 5.05 2.99
C PRO A 38 62.38 3.87 2.91
N THR A 39 61.88 2.70 2.48
CA THR A 39 62.71 1.50 2.27
C THR A 39 62.99 1.33 0.77
N GLN A 40 64.27 1.10 0.49
CA GLN A 40 64.91 0.99 -0.81
C GLN A 40 64.34 -0.17 -1.66
N VAL A 41 64.27 0.04 -2.97
CA VAL A 41 63.88 -0.97 -3.97
C VAL A 41 64.98 -2.03 -4.08
N GLN A 42 64.70 -3.27 -3.69
CA GLN A 42 65.48 -4.45 -4.07
C GLN A 42 64.79 -5.18 -5.23
N PRO A 43 65.52 -5.65 -6.26
CA PRO A 43 64.94 -6.45 -7.34
C PRO A 43 64.54 -7.86 -6.84
N PRO A 44 63.45 -8.44 -7.36
CA PRO A 44 62.91 -9.70 -6.84
C PRO A 44 63.76 -10.92 -7.26
N PRO A 45 63.91 -11.93 -6.38
CA PRO A 45 64.46 -13.23 -6.77
C PRO A 45 63.45 -14.04 -7.58
N THR A 46 64.00 -14.74 -8.58
CA THR A 46 63.33 -15.58 -9.56
C THR A 46 62.67 -16.80 -8.90
N GLY A 47 61.36 -16.98 -9.09
CA GLY A 47 60.67 -18.25 -8.91
C GLY A 47 59.48 -18.24 -7.94
N ALA A 48 58.29 -17.95 -8.45
CA ALA A 48 57.01 -18.42 -7.90
C ALA A 48 55.95 -18.48 -9.03
N PRO A 49 55.05 -19.50 -9.03
CA PRO A 49 54.21 -19.84 -10.19
C PRO A 49 53.04 -18.87 -10.42
N THR A 50 52.61 -18.79 -11.68
CA THR A 50 51.60 -17.90 -12.25
C THR A 50 50.25 -17.95 -11.51
N PRO A 51 49.61 -16.80 -11.20
CA PRO A 51 48.26 -16.79 -10.65
C PRO A 51 47.25 -17.31 -11.68
N ALA A 52 46.38 -18.22 -11.27
CA ALA A 52 45.26 -18.70 -12.09
C ALA A 52 44.34 -17.53 -12.47
N LYS A 53 43.89 -17.54 -13.74
CA LYS A 53 42.94 -16.57 -14.31
C LYS A 53 41.69 -16.49 -13.43
N PRO A 54 41.29 -15.30 -12.93
CA PRO A 54 40.03 -15.15 -12.21
C PRO A 54 38.87 -15.55 -13.15
N ALA A 55 37.96 -16.39 -12.66
CA ALA A 55 36.67 -16.59 -13.31
C ALA A 55 35.97 -15.23 -13.45
N PRO A 56 35.18 -14.99 -14.52
CA PRO A 56 34.48 -13.73 -14.67
C PRO A 56 33.59 -13.51 -13.44
N ALA A 57 33.84 -12.42 -12.72
CA ALA A 57 32.91 -11.95 -11.70
C ALA A 57 31.58 -11.70 -12.40
N GLU A 58 30.53 -12.44 -12.01
CA GLU A 58 29.17 -12.09 -12.37
C GLU A 58 28.93 -10.67 -11.88
N THR A 59 28.95 -9.73 -12.80
CA THR A 59 28.47 -8.37 -12.57
C THR A 59 27.06 -8.51 -12.04
N VAL A 60 26.84 -8.06 -10.80
CA VAL A 60 25.52 -7.85 -10.23
C VAL A 60 24.86 -6.78 -11.09
N THR A 61 24.26 -7.19 -12.20
CA THR A 61 23.29 -6.38 -12.92
C THR A 61 22.17 -6.18 -11.92
N ASP A 62 21.89 -4.92 -11.62
CA ASP A 62 20.66 -4.46 -10.99
C ASP A 62 19.50 -5.29 -11.57
N ARG A 63 18.99 -6.25 -10.78
CA ARG A 63 17.95 -7.17 -11.25
C ARG A 63 16.67 -6.37 -11.30
N MET A 64 16.44 -5.72 -12.44
CA MET A 64 15.18 -5.10 -12.78
C MET A 64 14.08 -6.13 -12.51
N LEU A 65 13.19 -5.81 -11.57
CA LEU A 65 12.09 -6.69 -11.20
C LEU A 65 11.28 -7.01 -12.47
N PRO A 66 10.78 -8.25 -12.61
CA PRO A 66 9.99 -8.62 -13.78
C PRO A 66 8.78 -7.68 -13.89
N PRO A 67 8.37 -7.30 -15.12
CA PRO A 67 7.22 -6.43 -15.31
C PRO A 67 5.96 -7.08 -14.74
N TRP A 68 5.10 -6.26 -14.13
CA TRP A 68 3.77 -6.67 -13.70
C TRP A 68 2.74 -6.34 -14.80
N PRO A 69 1.75 -7.21 -15.04
CA PRO A 69 1.61 -8.54 -14.47
C PRO A 69 2.70 -9.48 -15.01
N PRO A 70 3.17 -10.46 -14.23
CA PRO A 70 4.17 -11.39 -14.70
C PRO A 70 3.62 -12.16 -15.90
N ALA A 71 4.46 -12.31 -16.93
CA ALA A 71 4.13 -13.10 -18.11
C ALA A 71 3.66 -14.50 -17.69
N ALA A 72 2.68 -15.04 -18.42
CA ALA A 72 2.25 -16.41 -18.19
C ALA A 72 3.45 -17.36 -18.35
N ALA A 73 3.62 -18.28 -17.39
CA ALA A 73 4.70 -19.25 -17.44
C ALA A 73 4.41 -20.29 -18.53
N GLY A 74 5.24 -20.33 -19.58
CA GLY A 74 5.14 -21.29 -20.70
C GLY A 74 4.12 -20.90 -21.78
N ASP A 75 3.90 -21.80 -22.74
CA ASP A 75 2.99 -21.60 -23.90
C ASP A 75 1.49 -21.66 -23.54
N ALA A 76 1.13 -21.42 -22.27
CA ALA A 76 -0.27 -21.42 -21.85
C ALA A 76 -0.99 -20.22 -22.46
N ALA A 77 -1.89 -20.47 -23.40
CA ALA A 77 -2.73 -19.45 -24.01
C ALA A 77 -3.59 -18.76 -22.92
N VAL A 78 -3.29 -17.48 -22.65
CA VAL A 78 -4.14 -16.64 -21.80
C VAL A 78 -5.31 -16.16 -22.64
N VAL A 79 -6.53 -16.46 -22.20
CA VAL A 79 -7.73 -15.87 -22.78
C VAL A 79 -7.78 -14.40 -22.36
N LEU A 80 -7.68 -13.52 -23.35
CA LEU A 80 -7.71 -12.08 -23.12
C LEU A 80 -9.11 -11.61 -22.73
N ASP A 81 -9.15 -10.56 -21.91
CA ASP A 81 -10.38 -9.83 -21.63
C ASP A 81 -10.86 -9.11 -22.89
N ASP A 82 -12.17 -9.02 -23.06
CA ASP A 82 -12.81 -8.28 -24.16
C ASP A 82 -12.57 -6.77 -24.08
N MET A 83 -12.25 -6.25 -22.89
CA MET A 83 -11.89 -4.85 -22.65
C MET A 83 -10.58 -4.77 -21.85
N LEU A 84 -9.46 -4.66 -22.58
CA LEU A 84 -8.12 -4.59 -21.98
C LEU A 84 -7.94 -3.41 -21.01
N THR A 85 -8.71 -2.33 -21.17
CA THR A 85 -8.67 -1.12 -20.32
C THR A 85 -9.74 -1.11 -19.22
N ARG A 86 -10.44 -2.23 -19.00
CA ARG A 86 -11.50 -2.31 -17.98
C ARG A 86 -10.94 -2.00 -16.59
N LYS A 87 -11.73 -1.26 -15.81
CA LYS A 87 -11.47 -0.97 -14.39
C LYS A 87 -11.84 -2.18 -13.53
N ASN A 88 -11.02 -2.49 -12.54
CA ASN A 88 -11.21 -3.65 -11.66
C ASN A 88 -11.09 -3.24 -10.20
N PHE A 89 -12.11 -3.59 -9.42
CA PHE A 89 -12.17 -3.33 -8.00
C PHE A 89 -12.24 -4.65 -7.24
N VAL A 90 -11.34 -4.84 -6.27
CA VAL A 90 -11.50 -5.89 -5.26
C VAL A 90 -11.68 -5.23 -3.91
N LEU A 91 -12.85 -5.42 -3.32
CA LEU A 91 -13.15 -4.90 -1.99
C LEU A 91 -12.77 -5.91 -0.92
N VAL A 92 -12.01 -5.46 0.08
CA VAL A 92 -11.71 -6.15 1.33
C VAL A 92 -12.61 -5.58 2.40
N LEU A 93 -13.52 -6.39 2.95
CA LEU A 93 -14.42 -5.98 4.03
C LEU A 93 -14.02 -6.64 5.35
N ASP A 94 -13.73 -5.79 6.34
CA ASP A 94 -13.51 -6.19 7.72
C ASP A 94 -14.84 -6.59 8.39
N GLY A 95 -14.91 -7.85 8.79
CA GLY A 95 -15.95 -8.42 9.62
C GLY A 95 -15.43 -8.93 10.96
N SER A 96 -14.35 -8.35 11.49
CA SER A 96 -13.77 -8.71 12.78
C SER A 96 -14.71 -8.40 13.96
N GLY A 97 -14.41 -8.93 15.14
CA GLY A 97 -15.23 -8.74 16.33
C GLY A 97 -15.37 -7.27 16.78
N SER A 98 -14.42 -6.37 16.44
CA SER A 98 -14.54 -4.94 16.73
C SER A 98 -15.68 -4.27 15.95
N MET A 99 -16.01 -4.79 14.77
CA MET A 99 -17.05 -4.27 13.89
C MET A 99 -18.46 -4.45 14.47
N ALA A 100 -18.64 -5.34 15.46
CA ALA A 100 -19.89 -5.53 16.18
C ALA A 100 -20.24 -4.34 17.11
N ARG A 101 -19.26 -3.50 17.47
CA ARG A 101 -19.45 -2.37 18.38
C ARG A 101 -20.01 -1.16 17.63
N GLN A 102 -20.62 -0.23 18.36
CA GLN A 102 -21.11 1.03 17.80
C GLN A 102 -19.97 2.01 17.46
N GLY A 103 -19.08 2.33 18.40
CA GLY A 103 -18.02 3.30 18.12
C GLY A 103 -18.57 4.63 17.57
N CYS A 104 -18.12 5.03 16.38
CA CYS A 104 -18.54 6.26 15.70
C CYS A 104 -19.77 6.10 14.77
N SER A 105 -20.40 4.92 14.73
CA SER A 105 -21.56 4.65 13.85
C SER A 105 -22.93 5.03 14.41
N GLY A 106 -22.95 5.83 15.49
CA GLY A 106 -24.18 6.27 16.15
C GLY A 106 -24.86 5.11 16.92
N ASN A 107 -26.15 4.90 16.70
CA ASN A 107 -26.94 3.88 17.42
C ASN A 107 -26.85 2.47 16.82
N ARG A 108 -26.12 2.31 15.70
CA ARG A 108 -25.97 1.03 14.98
C ARG A 108 -24.55 0.51 15.18
N SER A 109 -24.31 -0.77 14.92
CA SER A 109 -22.94 -1.31 14.87
C SER A 109 -22.16 -0.78 13.66
N LYS A 110 -20.82 -0.76 13.77
CA LYS A 110 -19.95 -0.31 12.67
C LYS A 110 -20.13 -1.17 11.43
N HIS A 111 -20.28 -2.47 11.63
CA HIS A 111 -20.59 -3.43 10.59
C HIS A 111 -21.86 -3.10 9.81
N GLU A 112 -22.97 -2.81 10.48
CA GLU A 112 -24.23 -2.48 9.79
C GLU A 112 -24.07 -1.25 8.89
N VAL A 113 -23.35 -0.24 9.37
CA VAL A 113 -23.07 0.97 8.60
C VAL A 113 -22.11 0.71 7.44
N ALA A 114 -21.06 -0.08 7.65
CA ALA A 114 -20.12 -0.44 6.61
C ALA A 114 -20.78 -1.27 5.51
N ARG A 115 -21.61 -2.26 5.86
CA ARG A 115 -22.40 -3.05 4.92
C ARG A 115 -23.27 -2.16 4.03
N GLU A 116 -24.06 -1.27 4.63
CA GLU A 116 -24.92 -0.35 3.87
C GLU A 116 -24.09 0.54 2.93
N ALA A 117 -23.02 1.15 3.43
CA ALA A 117 -22.18 2.03 2.63
C ALA A 117 -21.49 1.30 1.47
N VAL A 118 -21.06 0.05 1.69
CA VAL A 118 -20.46 -0.80 0.65
C VAL A 118 -21.49 -1.23 -0.40
N ILE A 119 -22.73 -1.55 0.01
CA ILE A 119 -23.82 -1.85 -0.91
C ILE A 119 -24.17 -0.62 -1.76
N ASP A 120 -24.28 0.55 -1.14
CA ASP A 120 -24.51 1.84 -1.82
C ASP A 120 -23.37 2.18 -2.78
N TRP A 121 -22.12 1.90 -2.40
CA TRP A 121 -20.95 2.09 -3.26
C TRP A 121 -20.98 1.15 -4.46
N ALA A 122 -21.33 -0.12 -4.26
CA ALA A 122 -21.39 -1.11 -5.33
C ALA A 122 -22.40 -0.72 -6.43
N THR A 123 -23.47 0.03 -6.12
CA THR A 123 -24.41 0.54 -7.14
C THR A 123 -23.81 1.64 -8.01
N GLN A 124 -22.77 2.32 -7.54
CA GLN A 124 -22.09 3.41 -8.25
C GLN A 124 -20.89 2.94 -9.05
N VAL A 125 -20.33 1.76 -8.74
CA VAL A 125 -19.29 1.11 -9.56
C VAL A 125 -19.79 0.94 -11.00
N PRO A 126 -19.03 1.29 -12.06
CA PRO A 126 -19.47 1.15 -13.46
C PRO A 126 -19.93 -0.28 -13.81
N GLU A 127 -20.95 -0.44 -14.65
CA GLU A 127 -21.50 -1.76 -15.01
C GLU A 127 -20.53 -2.69 -15.74
N ASN A 128 -19.61 -2.10 -16.48
CA ASN A 128 -18.54 -2.81 -17.14
C ASN A 128 -17.31 -3.01 -16.24
N ALA A 129 -17.26 -2.51 -15.00
CA ALA A 129 -16.11 -2.76 -14.14
C ALA A 129 -16.11 -4.20 -13.60
N GLY A 130 -14.92 -4.76 -13.43
CA GLY A 130 -14.74 -6.00 -12.67
C GLY A 130 -14.93 -5.70 -11.18
N LEU A 131 -15.71 -6.53 -10.48
CA LEU A 131 -15.94 -6.42 -9.04
C LEU A 131 -15.70 -7.77 -8.34
N GLY A 132 -14.89 -7.76 -7.28
CA GLY A 132 -14.60 -8.91 -6.43
C GLY A 132 -14.69 -8.56 -4.94
N LEU A 133 -14.83 -9.59 -4.09
CA LEU A 133 -15.02 -9.43 -2.65
C LEU A 133 -14.19 -10.43 -1.85
N VAL A 134 -13.37 -9.91 -0.94
CA VAL A 134 -12.63 -10.66 0.09
C VAL A 134 -13.17 -10.25 1.45
N VAL A 135 -13.45 -11.23 2.31
CA VAL A 135 -13.99 -10.99 3.65
C VAL A 135 -13.27 -11.87 4.65
N PHE A 136 -13.04 -11.31 5.84
CA PHE A 136 -12.77 -12.07 7.06
C PHE A 136 -13.82 -11.70 8.09
N ASP A 137 -14.57 -12.70 8.54
CA ASP A 137 -15.69 -12.53 9.46
C ASP A 137 -15.86 -13.79 10.31
N ARG A 138 -16.98 -13.92 11.04
CA ARG A 138 -17.32 -15.12 11.81
C ARG A 138 -17.22 -16.43 11.04
N ASN A 139 -17.48 -16.40 9.74
CA ASN A 139 -17.41 -17.57 8.87
C ASN A 139 -16.00 -17.82 8.33
N GLY A 140 -14.98 -17.16 8.90
CA GLY A 140 -13.58 -17.27 8.53
C GLY A 140 -13.16 -16.33 7.41
N PHE A 141 -11.93 -16.54 6.93
CA PHE A 141 -11.35 -15.80 5.80
C PHE A 141 -11.72 -16.46 4.48
N SER A 142 -12.20 -15.69 3.50
CA SER A 142 -12.38 -16.19 2.12
C SER A 142 -12.55 -15.09 1.08
N THR A 143 -12.30 -15.45 -0.19
CA THR A 143 -12.86 -14.74 -1.34
C THR A 143 -14.34 -15.10 -1.47
N ARG A 144 -15.24 -14.22 -1.02
CA ARG A 144 -16.70 -14.43 -1.09
C ARG A 144 -17.23 -14.29 -2.52
N LEU A 145 -16.61 -13.42 -3.30
CA LEU A 145 -16.92 -13.25 -4.72
C LEU A 145 -15.63 -13.15 -5.54
N PRO A 146 -15.38 -14.09 -6.48
CA PRO A 146 -14.31 -13.95 -7.45
C PRO A 146 -14.46 -12.66 -8.25
N LEU A 147 -13.34 -12.10 -8.73
CA LEU A 147 -13.36 -10.93 -9.59
C LEU A 147 -14.04 -11.29 -10.92
N GLY A 148 -15.06 -10.51 -11.29
CA GLY A 148 -15.83 -10.72 -12.51
C GLY A 148 -16.74 -9.55 -12.83
N ILE A 149 -17.42 -9.61 -13.97
CA ILE A 149 -18.40 -8.62 -14.42
C ILE A 149 -19.83 -9.11 -14.19
N ALA A 150 -20.80 -8.20 -14.29
CA ALA A 150 -22.24 -8.51 -14.19
C ALA A 150 -22.63 -9.30 -12.91
N ASN A 151 -21.84 -9.19 -11.85
CA ASN A 151 -21.99 -9.94 -10.59
C ASN A 151 -22.38 -9.04 -9.41
N ARG A 152 -22.78 -7.78 -9.66
CA ARG A 152 -23.03 -6.77 -8.62
C ARG A 152 -24.13 -7.20 -7.62
N ASP A 153 -25.19 -7.85 -8.08
CA ASP A 153 -26.23 -8.29 -7.14
C ASP A 153 -25.75 -9.46 -6.26
N GLN A 154 -24.91 -10.35 -6.80
CA GLN A 154 -24.23 -11.36 -6.00
C GLN A 154 -23.26 -10.72 -5.01
N PHE A 155 -22.53 -9.67 -5.41
CA PHE A 155 -21.69 -8.89 -4.49
C PHE A 155 -22.50 -8.38 -3.29
N LYS A 156 -23.63 -7.71 -3.52
CA LYS A 156 -24.47 -7.19 -2.43
C LYS A 156 -24.96 -8.32 -1.51
N GLN A 157 -25.40 -9.44 -2.09
CA GLN A 157 -25.84 -10.61 -1.31
C GLN A 157 -24.71 -11.19 -0.45
N GLU A 158 -23.47 -11.21 -0.94
CA GLU A 158 -22.32 -11.68 -0.14
C GLU A 158 -21.95 -10.70 0.97
N VAL A 159 -22.05 -9.38 0.72
CA VAL A 159 -21.84 -8.35 1.77
C VAL A 159 -22.91 -8.48 2.87
N GLU A 160 -24.16 -8.80 2.52
CA GLU A 160 -25.24 -9.03 3.49
C GLU A 160 -25.02 -10.23 4.42
N LYS A 161 -24.27 -11.24 3.97
CA LYS A 161 -23.98 -12.45 4.74
C LYS A 161 -22.84 -12.28 5.75
N VAL A 162 -22.10 -11.17 5.67
CA VAL A 162 -20.96 -10.92 6.55
C VAL A 162 -21.46 -10.76 7.98
N VAL A 163 -20.85 -11.48 8.93
CA VAL A 163 -21.20 -11.36 10.34
C VAL A 163 -19.98 -11.10 11.22
N PRO A 164 -19.98 -10.01 12.02
CA PRO A 164 -18.85 -9.63 12.86
C PRO A 164 -18.44 -10.71 13.88
N ASP A 165 -17.22 -11.21 13.75
CA ASP A 165 -16.48 -12.02 14.72
C ASP A 165 -15.08 -12.31 14.16
N ASN A 166 -14.20 -12.93 14.94
CA ASN A 166 -12.80 -13.26 14.59
C ASN A 166 -11.82 -12.06 14.56
N LYS A 167 -10.59 -12.36 14.16
CA LYS A 167 -9.42 -11.46 14.10
C LYS A 167 -9.37 -10.64 12.80
N THR A 168 -8.31 -9.87 12.61
CA THR A 168 -8.13 -8.91 11.51
C THR A 168 -6.91 -9.28 10.64
N PRO A 169 -6.97 -10.38 9.84
CA PRO A 169 -5.87 -10.85 8.99
C PRO A 169 -5.71 -10.00 7.71
N LEU A 170 -5.51 -8.69 7.87
CA LEU A 170 -5.49 -7.73 6.77
C LEU A 170 -4.37 -7.98 5.75
N THR A 171 -3.18 -8.44 6.18
CA THR A 171 -2.09 -8.81 5.25
C THR A 171 -2.55 -9.89 4.27
N MET A 172 -3.17 -10.96 4.78
CA MET A 172 -3.68 -12.05 3.96
C MET A 172 -4.79 -11.57 3.01
N ALA A 173 -5.64 -10.65 3.47
CA ALA A 173 -6.71 -10.08 2.66
C ALA A 173 -6.18 -9.24 1.51
N LEU A 174 -5.19 -8.36 1.77
CA LEU A 174 -4.53 -7.56 0.75
C LEU A 174 -3.81 -8.43 -0.28
N ASP A 175 -3.04 -9.43 0.17
CA ASP A 175 -2.31 -10.34 -0.73
C ASP A 175 -3.28 -11.13 -1.63
N THR A 176 -4.43 -11.54 -1.08
CA THR A 176 -5.48 -12.24 -1.84
C THR A 176 -6.12 -11.33 -2.88
N ALA A 177 -6.46 -10.09 -2.50
CA ALA A 177 -7.02 -9.11 -3.42
C ALA A 177 -6.04 -8.75 -4.55
N TYR A 178 -4.76 -8.55 -4.19
CA TYR A 178 -3.68 -8.30 -5.14
C TYR A 178 -3.50 -9.46 -6.13
N LYS A 179 -3.57 -10.71 -5.64
CA LYS A 179 -3.52 -11.90 -6.51
C LYS A 179 -4.70 -11.94 -7.47
N MET A 180 -5.92 -11.66 -7.02
CA MET A 180 -7.11 -11.60 -7.88
C MET A 180 -6.94 -10.57 -9.00
N LEU A 181 -6.48 -9.36 -8.66
CA LEU A 181 -6.19 -8.31 -9.63
C LEU A 181 -5.05 -8.69 -10.58
N THR A 182 -4.00 -9.35 -10.09
CA THR A 182 -2.88 -9.82 -10.92
C THR A 182 -3.33 -10.85 -11.95
N GLU A 183 -4.20 -11.80 -11.57
CA GLU A 183 -4.75 -12.78 -12.52
C GLU A 183 -5.65 -12.14 -13.58
N GLN A 184 -6.40 -11.10 -13.23
CA GLN A 184 -7.17 -10.33 -14.18
C GLN A 184 -6.27 -9.48 -15.08
N ALA A 185 -5.23 -8.87 -14.52
CA ALA A 185 -4.27 -8.07 -15.26
C ALA A 185 -3.56 -8.87 -16.35
N LYS A 186 -3.26 -10.16 -16.11
CA LYS A 186 -2.72 -11.05 -17.16
C LYS A 186 -3.65 -11.13 -18.38
N ARG A 187 -4.97 -11.18 -18.17
CA ARG A 187 -5.98 -11.20 -19.25
C ARG A 187 -6.09 -9.84 -19.95
N GLN A 188 -5.70 -8.77 -19.27
CA GLN A 188 -5.73 -7.40 -19.78
C GLN A 188 -4.35 -6.89 -20.23
N LEU A 189 -3.33 -7.75 -20.21
CA LEU A 189 -1.93 -7.40 -20.49
C LEU A 189 -1.41 -6.22 -19.66
N GLY A 190 -2.00 -5.98 -18.48
CA GLY A 190 -1.66 -4.85 -17.62
C GLY A 190 -2.30 -3.51 -17.99
N TYR A 191 -3.10 -3.40 -19.06
CA TYR A 191 -3.67 -2.11 -19.53
C TYR A 191 -4.90 -1.62 -18.76
N GLY A 192 -5.51 -2.46 -17.92
CA GLY A 192 -6.64 -2.08 -17.07
C GLY A 192 -6.26 -1.18 -15.90
N ASP A 193 -7.27 -0.70 -15.18
CA ASP A 193 -7.09 -0.08 -13.87
C ASP A 193 -7.37 -1.12 -12.77
N TYR A 194 -6.58 -1.12 -11.71
CA TYR A 194 -6.64 -2.14 -10.66
C TYR A 194 -6.63 -1.50 -9.28
N THR A 195 -7.73 -1.66 -8.54
CA THR A 195 -7.94 -0.98 -7.27
C THR A 195 -8.33 -1.98 -6.19
N VAL A 196 -7.58 -2.00 -5.10
CA VAL A 196 -7.98 -2.63 -3.84
C VAL A 196 -8.66 -1.59 -2.97
N VAL A 197 -9.87 -1.89 -2.50
CA VAL A 197 -10.64 -1.04 -1.58
C VAL A 197 -10.76 -1.74 -0.26
N ILE A 198 -10.19 -1.19 0.81
CA ILE A 198 -10.19 -1.78 2.15
C ILE A 198 -11.10 -0.97 3.06
N VAL A 199 -12.09 -1.61 3.68
CA VAL A 199 -12.92 -1.00 4.73
C VAL A 199 -12.67 -1.74 6.03
N THR A 200 -12.10 -1.05 7.02
CA THR A 200 -11.60 -1.67 8.27
C THR A 200 -11.77 -0.74 9.47
N ASP A 201 -11.98 -1.29 10.66
CA ASP A 201 -12.11 -0.53 11.91
C ASP A 201 -10.99 -0.77 12.93
N GLY A 202 -10.01 -1.59 12.55
CA GLY A 202 -8.95 -2.06 13.42
C GLY A 202 -7.60 -2.07 12.74
N ALA A 203 -6.56 -2.18 13.58
CA ALA A 203 -5.21 -2.46 13.13
C ALA A 203 -5.09 -3.90 12.63
N ALA A 204 -4.20 -4.11 11.67
CA ALA A 204 -3.83 -5.44 11.23
C ALA A 204 -3.26 -6.26 12.39
N ASP A 205 -3.56 -7.57 12.39
CA ASP A 205 -2.97 -8.51 13.36
C ASP A 205 -1.43 -8.48 13.35
N ASP A 206 -0.83 -8.14 12.19
CA ASP A 206 0.60 -7.93 12.02
C ASP A 206 0.87 -6.70 11.13
N ILE A 207 1.22 -5.59 11.78
CA ILE A 207 1.49 -4.31 11.12
C ILE A 207 2.74 -4.38 10.22
N ASN A 208 3.78 -5.12 10.63
CA ASN A 208 5.02 -5.19 9.87
C ASN A 208 4.80 -5.96 8.57
N SER A 209 4.12 -7.11 8.64
CA SER A 209 3.79 -7.89 7.46
C SER A 209 2.87 -7.11 6.52
N LEU A 210 1.88 -6.38 7.04
CA LEU A 210 1.03 -5.54 6.19
C LEU A 210 1.82 -4.41 5.50
N ALA A 211 2.70 -3.72 6.22
CA ALA A 211 3.54 -2.67 5.63
C ALA A 211 4.44 -3.23 4.52
N GLN A 212 4.97 -4.44 4.68
CA GLN A 212 5.73 -5.13 3.65
C GLN A 212 4.88 -5.46 2.41
N SER A 213 3.67 -6.01 2.60
CA SER A 213 2.74 -6.28 1.49
C SER A 213 2.34 -5.01 0.76
N VAL A 214 1.97 -3.94 1.47
CA VAL A 214 1.66 -2.63 0.88
C VAL A 214 2.85 -2.10 0.07
N ASN A 215 4.07 -2.14 0.64
CA ASN A 215 5.27 -1.72 -0.06
C ASN A 215 5.52 -2.54 -1.33
N MET A 216 5.33 -3.87 -1.26
CA MET A 216 5.48 -4.76 -2.40
C MET A 216 4.48 -4.41 -3.52
N VAL A 217 3.19 -4.30 -3.20
CA VAL A 217 2.14 -3.97 -4.18
C VAL A 217 2.46 -2.66 -4.89
N LEU A 218 2.76 -1.60 -4.14
CA LEU A 218 2.96 -0.25 -4.70
C LEU A 218 4.26 -0.09 -5.48
N THR A 219 5.30 -0.87 -5.16
CA THR A 219 6.61 -0.77 -5.85
C THR A 219 6.72 -1.71 -7.05
N GLN A 220 5.88 -2.74 -7.10
CA GLN A 220 5.97 -3.80 -8.11
C GLN A 220 4.77 -3.83 -9.05
N SER A 221 3.76 -2.99 -8.85
CA SER A 221 2.54 -2.99 -9.67
C SER A 221 1.89 -1.60 -9.73
N PRO A 222 1.04 -1.33 -10.73
CA PRO A 222 0.19 -0.15 -10.78
C PRO A 222 -1.07 -0.27 -9.91
N VAL A 223 -1.18 -1.30 -9.07
CA VAL A 223 -2.37 -1.52 -8.23
C VAL A 223 -2.49 -0.41 -7.20
N MET A 224 -3.63 0.27 -7.20
CA MET A 224 -3.96 1.31 -6.24
C MET A 224 -4.58 0.68 -4.98
N ILE A 225 -4.19 1.19 -3.81
CA ILE A 225 -4.75 0.75 -2.53
C ILE A 225 -5.44 1.94 -1.88
N HIS A 226 -6.76 1.84 -1.72
CA HIS A 226 -7.57 2.79 -0.98
C HIS A 226 -8.04 2.14 0.31
N THR A 227 -7.72 2.76 1.43
CA THR A 227 -8.13 2.28 2.75
C THR A 227 -9.05 3.30 3.40
N ILE A 228 -10.26 2.87 3.75
CA ILE A 228 -11.20 3.65 4.52
C ILE A 228 -11.19 3.10 5.95
N GLY A 229 -10.54 3.84 6.84
CA GLY A 229 -10.46 3.54 8.25
C GLY A 229 -11.70 4.02 8.98
N PHE A 230 -12.60 3.10 9.36
CA PHE A 230 -13.85 3.44 10.00
C PHE A 230 -13.76 3.45 11.53
N CYS A 231 -13.99 4.62 12.12
CA CYS A 231 -13.82 4.90 13.54
C CYS A 231 -12.38 4.71 14.04
N ILE A 232 -11.41 5.01 13.18
CA ILE A 232 -9.99 5.07 13.51
C ILE A 232 -9.40 6.39 13.01
N GLU A 233 -8.51 6.97 13.81
CA GLU A 233 -7.89 8.27 13.52
C GLU A 233 -6.98 8.24 12.28
N ALA A 234 -6.65 9.42 11.77
CA ALA A 234 -5.78 9.55 10.59
C ALA A 234 -4.34 9.08 10.84
N ASP A 235 -3.81 9.22 12.05
CA ASP A 235 -2.42 8.84 12.39
C ASP A 235 -2.30 7.33 12.74
N HIS A 236 -2.76 6.49 11.82
CA HIS A 236 -2.79 5.04 11.99
C HIS A 236 -1.75 4.34 11.10
N SER A 237 -1.30 3.14 11.48
CA SER A 237 -0.29 2.35 10.74
C SER A 237 -0.67 2.00 9.29
N LEU A 238 -1.94 2.18 8.92
CA LEU A 238 -2.46 2.00 7.57
C LEU A 238 -2.34 3.27 6.71
N ASN A 239 -2.11 4.42 7.34
CA ASN A 239 -1.88 5.69 6.68
C ASN A 239 -0.40 5.84 6.31
N SER A 240 0.00 5.20 5.21
CA SER A 240 1.32 5.44 4.62
C SER A 240 1.23 6.63 3.67
N ALA A 241 1.44 7.83 4.21
CA ALA A 241 1.35 9.10 3.48
C ALA A 241 2.19 9.06 2.18
N GLY A 242 1.56 9.40 1.04
CA GLY A 242 2.19 9.39 -0.29
C GLY A 242 2.36 8.01 -0.92
N ARG A 243 1.88 6.94 -0.28
CA ARG A 243 1.98 5.56 -0.78
C ARG A 243 0.60 4.90 -0.93
N THR A 244 -0.33 5.15 0.00
CA THR A 244 -1.72 4.66 -0.06
C THR A 244 -2.70 5.81 0.10
N THR A 245 -3.86 5.76 -0.55
CA THR A 245 -4.96 6.68 -0.23
C THR A 245 -5.64 6.18 1.04
N TYR A 246 -5.37 6.84 2.17
CA TYR A 246 -6.03 6.54 3.44
C TYR A 246 -7.03 7.64 3.79
N VAL A 247 -8.28 7.24 4.03
CA VAL A 247 -9.37 8.12 4.45
C VAL A 247 -9.85 7.68 5.82
N ALA A 248 -9.66 8.52 6.84
CA ALA A 248 -10.31 8.33 8.12
C ALA A 248 -11.80 8.69 7.99
N ALA A 249 -12.67 7.81 8.48
CA ALA A 249 -14.10 8.03 8.52
C ALA A 249 -14.60 7.91 9.97
N ASN A 250 -15.01 9.04 10.55
CA ASN A 250 -15.43 9.13 11.94
C ASN A 250 -16.96 9.22 12.10
N ASN A 251 -17.71 8.97 11.02
CA ASN A 251 -19.16 8.83 11.03
C ASN A 251 -19.66 8.17 9.73
N PRO A 252 -20.94 7.74 9.67
CA PRO A 252 -21.51 7.10 8.47
C PRO A 252 -21.46 7.93 7.18
N ALA A 253 -21.47 9.27 7.27
CA ALA A 253 -21.43 10.13 6.10
C ALA A 253 -20.02 10.20 5.51
N GLU A 254 -18.99 10.31 6.37
CA GLU A 254 -17.58 10.26 5.96
C GLU A 254 -17.20 8.91 5.37
N LEU A 255 -17.74 7.79 5.89
CA LEU A 255 -17.52 6.46 5.31
C LEU A 255 -18.02 6.38 3.87
N ARG A 256 -19.26 6.86 3.63
CA ARG A 256 -19.81 6.91 2.26
C ARG A 256 -19.00 7.83 1.35
N LYS A 257 -18.58 8.99 1.86
CA LYS A 257 -17.75 9.93 1.12
C LYS A 257 -16.41 9.31 0.71
N GLY A 258 -15.72 8.65 1.65
CA GLY A 258 -14.44 7.99 1.37
C GLY A 258 -14.57 6.90 0.29
N LEU A 259 -15.66 6.12 0.32
CA LEU A 259 -15.95 5.15 -0.74
C LEU A 259 -16.24 5.82 -2.10
N GLN A 260 -16.94 6.95 -2.12
CA GLN A 260 -17.22 7.71 -3.34
C GLN A 260 -15.93 8.31 -3.95
N GLU A 261 -15.02 8.79 -3.11
CA GLU A 261 -13.71 9.32 -3.53
C GLU A 261 -12.89 8.27 -4.28
N VAL A 262 -13.00 6.97 -3.92
CA VAL A 262 -12.35 5.88 -4.68
C VAL A 262 -12.79 5.87 -6.14
N LEU A 263 -14.08 6.05 -6.41
CA LEU A 263 -14.61 6.06 -7.77
C LEU A 263 -14.15 7.30 -8.53
N ALA A 264 -14.14 8.46 -7.86
CA ALA A 264 -13.66 9.71 -8.44
C ALA A 264 -12.16 9.67 -8.77
N GLU A 265 -11.34 9.03 -7.93
CA GLU A 265 -9.90 8.82 -8.20
C GLU A 265 -9.68 7.80 -9.33
N ALA A 266 -10.58 6.83 -9.49
CA ALA A 266 -10.53 5.86 -10.59
C ALA A 266 -11.07 6.43 -11.92
N GLU A 267 -11.74 7.58 -11.92
CA GLU A 267 -12.10 8.31 -13.13
C GLU A 267 -10.85 9.03 -13.67
N ASN A 268 -10.15 8.39 -14.62
CA ASN A 268 -9.16 9.07 -15.44
C ASN A 268 -9.83 10.29 -16.11
N PHE A 269 -9.29 11.48 -15.85
CA PHE A 269 -9.66 12.69 -16.57
C PHE A 269 -9.39 12.48 -18.07
N ASP A 270 -10.44 12.39 -18.88
CA ASP A 270 -10.32 12.42 -20.33
C ASP A 270 -9.62 13.73 -20.73
N ILE A 271 -8.41 13.62 -21.28
CA ILE A 271 -7.66 14.73 -21.84
C ILE A 271 -8.22 15.05 -23.24
N ASP A 272 -9.51 15.32 -23.34
CA ASP A 272 -10.14 15.83 -24.57
C ASP A 272 -10.08 17.38 -24.64
N GLY A 273 -9.34 18.01 -23.72
CA GLY A 273 -9.32 19.46 -23.50
C GLY A 273 -8.21 20.26 -24.18
N PHE A 274 -7.27 19.65 -24.90
CA PHE A 274 -6.25 20.40 -25.67
C PHE A 274 -6.59 20.40 -27.16
N LYS A 275 -7.39 21.39 -27.56
CA LYS A 275 -7.47 21.85 -28.96
C LYS A 275 -6.58 23.08 -29.15
#